data_AF-A0A5J9WI16-F1
#
_entry.id   AF-A0A5J9WI16-F1
#
_cell.length_a   1.000
_cell.length_b   1.000
_cell.length_c   1.000
_cell.angle_alpha   90.00
_cell.angle_beta   90.00
_cell.angle_gamma   90.00
#
_symmetry.space_group_name_H-M   'P 1'
#
loop_
_entity.id
_entity.type
_entity.pdbx_description
1 polymer ?
#
loop_
_entity_poly.entity_id
_entity_poly.type
_entity_poly.pdbx_seq_one_letter_code
_entity_poly.pdbx_strand_id
1 'polypeptide(L)'
;MPSPSLPRPRAGPDLEDTGITDSFPMEICCLVSLEYLNLSKNRILALPMELCNLSQLKYFYIRDNYYIQITIPPGLIARLGKLRVLEVFKASIVSVADDYVAPVIDDLESSGGAPTMASLGIWLDNTRDVERLARLAPGVRARSLHLRKLEGARALPLLSAQHAPELGGVQEGLRELVVYSSDVEELVADAHAPRLEVIKFGFLTKLRVMAWSPCAASNLREVALGSCHSLTHLTWVQHLPCLETLNLSGCNGLTRLMGGPEDGGSVVEEMVEFPRLRLLALLALPKLEALRGEGECAFPDLRRVQMRGCPRLKRFPMQPVRGQSQVRIECDKHWWDALKWANEDVKSCFVTVF
;
A
#
# COMPACT_ATOMS: atom_id res chain seq x y z
N MET A 1 5.92 -3.67 -8.70
CA MET A 1 7.39 -3.58 -8.92
C MET A 1 8.09 -4.20 -7.73
N PRO A 2 9.27 -4.83 -7.86
CA PRO A 2 10.05 -5.22 -6.69
C PRO A 2 10.44 -3.94 -5.93
N SER A 3 10.21 -3.95 -4.61
CA SER A 3 10.61 -2.88 -3.68
C SER A 3 12.08 -2.49 -3.89
N PRO A 4 12.48 -1.21 -3.79
CA PRO A 4 13.87 -0.81 -3.93
C PRO A 4 14.71 -1.59 -2.92
N SER A 5 15.58 -2.46 -3.44
CA SER A 5 16.31 -3.46 -2.67
C SER A 5 17.16 -2.78 -1.61
N LEU A 6 16.84 -3.02 -0.34
CA LEU A 6 17.77 -2.85 0.76
C LEU A 6 19.05 -3.66 0.45
N PRO A 7 20.23 -3.21 0.91
CA PRO A 7 21.50 -3.83 0.56
C PRO A 7 21.48 -5.34 0.86
N ARG A 8 21.74 -6.17 -0.16
CA ARG A 8 21.90 -7.62 0.01
C ARG A 8 23.18 -7.89 0.83
N PRO A 9 23.09 -8.45 2.04
CA PRO A 9 24.26 -8.83 2.81
C PRO A 9 24.94 -10.04 2.16
N ARG A 10 26.27 -10.14 2.33
CA ARG A 10 27.10 -11.16 1.66
C ARG A 10 27.00 -12.58 2.26
N ALA A 11 26.18 -12.80 3.29
CA ALA A 11 26.12 -14.06 4.03
C ALA A 11 24.70 -14.40 4.54
N GLY A 12 23.97 -15.23 3.78
CA GLY A 12 22.75 -15.91 4.24
C GLY A 12 21.82 -16.38 3.11
N PRO A 13 20.89 -17.33 3.36
CA PRO A 13 20.04 -17.86 2.31
C PRO A 13 18.88 -16.92 2.00
N ASP A 14 18.64 -16.72 0.71
CA ASP A 14 17.42 -16.13 0.17
C ASP A 14 16.48 -17.28 -0.20
N LEU A 15 15.50 -17.54 0.66
CA LEU A 15 14.53 -18.63 0.52
C LEU A 15 13.15 -18.08 0.14
N GLU A 16 13.09 -16.91 -0.50
CA GLU A 16 11.85 -16.35 -1.02
C GLU A 16 11.20 -17.30 -2.03
N ASP A 17 9.91 -17.58 -1.84
CA ASP A 17 9.10 -18.38 -2.77
C ASP A 17 9.72 -19.76 -3.09
N THR A 18 10.22 -20.44 -2.06
CA THR A 18 10.83 -21.78 -2.18
C THR A 18 9.87 -22.93 -1.87
N GLY A 19 8.60 -22.61 -1.61
CA GLY A 19 7.56 -23.59 -1.32
C GLY A 19 7.62 -24.17 0.09
N ILE A 20 8.26 -23.48 1.05
CA ILE A 20 8.23 -23.89 2.47
C ILE A 20 6.80 -23.80 2.99
N THR A 21 6.29 -24.87 3.62
CA THR A 21 4.91 -24.93 4.13
C THR A 21 4.83 -25.39 5.58
N ASP A 22 3.86 -24.83 6.30
CA ASP A 22 3.41 -25.19 7.66
C ASP A 22 4.47 -24.98 8.74
N SER A 23 5.46 -25.86 8.78
CA SER A 23 6.54 -25.84 9.77
C SER A 23 7.72 -25.01 9.31
N PHE A 24 8.27 -24.21 10.22
CA PHE A 24 9.56 -23.57 10.02
C PHE A 24 10.68 -24.63 9.93
N PRO A 25 11.58 -24.56 8.93
CA PRO A 25 12.71 -25.49 8.81
C PRO A 25 13.76 -25.24 9.92
N MET A 26 13.73 -26.07 10.96
CA MET A 26 14.52 -25.91 12.19
C MET A 26 16.03 -25.92 11.97
N GLU A 27 16.51 -26.51 10.88
CA GLU A 27 17.93 -26.53 10.50
C GLU A 27 18.48 -25.11 10.30
N ILE A 28 17.63 -24.15 9.92
CA ILE A 28 18.02 -22.74 9.81
C ILE A 28 18.50 -22.21 11.17
N CYS A 29 17.89 -22.63 12.28
CA CYS A 29 18.26 -22.20 13.64
C CYS A 29 19.68 -22.64 14.05
N CYS A 30 20.30 -23.58 13.33
CA CYS A 30 21.68 -24.01 13.56
C CYS A 30 22.71 -23.10 12.87
N LEU A 31 22.29 -22.20 11.97
CA LEU A 31 23.18 -21.31 11.22
C LEU A 31 23.57 -20.08 12.07
N VAL A 32 24.26 -20.27 13.19
CA VAL A 32 24.52 -19.21 14.19
C VAL A 32 25.27 -17.97 13.68
N SER A 33 26.01 -18.09 12.57
CA SER A 33 26.71 -16.99 11.90
C SER A 33 25.86 -16.22 10.89
N LEU A 34 24.58 -16.58 10.75
CA LEU A 34 23.69 -16.02 9.73
C LEU A 34 23.40 -14.54 9.97
N GLU A 35 23.61 -13.70 8.95
CA GLU A 35 23.31 -12.27 9.02
C GLU A 35 22.04 -11.87 8.25
N TYR A 36 21.65 -12.68 7.26
CA TYR A 36 20.51 -12.43 6.37
C TYR A 36 19.62 -13.67 6.27
N LEU A 37 18.32 -13.48 6.43
CA LEU A 37 17.31 -14.51 6.22
C LEU A 37 16.08 -13.92 5.53
N ASN A 38 15.76 -14.42 4.34
CA ASN A 38 14.52 -14.08 3.65
C ASN A 38 13.65 -15.34 3.48
N LEU A 39 12.49 -15.34 4.11
CA LEU A 39 11.47 -16.39 4.06
C LEU A 39 10.17 -15.87 3.44
N SER A 40 10.24 -14.75 2.70
CA SER A 40 9.04 -14.14 2.11
C SER A 40 8.35 -15.07 1.10
N LYS A 41 7.05 -14.91 0.87
CA LYS A 41 6.26 -15.68 -0.12
C LYS A 41 6.25 -17.20 0.08
N ASN A 42 6.48 -17.66 1.30
CA ASN A 42 6.28 -19.06 1.68
C ASN A 42 4.92 -19.25 2.36
N ARG A 43 4.67 -20.40 2.98
CA ARG A 43 3.48 -20.67 3.79
C ARG A 43 3.91 -21.05 5.20
N ILE A 44 4.69 -20.22 5.87
CA ILE A 44 5.12 -20.46 7.26
C ILE A 44 4.03 -19.95 8.20
N LEU A 45 3.57 -20.80 9.13
CA LEU A 45 2.52 -20.45 10.09
C LEU A 45 3.06 -19.85 11.40
N ALA A 46 4.22 -20.32 11.86
CA ALA A 46 4.81 -19.89 13.13
C ALA A 46 6.35 -19.86 13.05
N LEU A 47 6.95 -18.93 13.78
CA LEU A 47 8.39 -18.92 14.04
C LEU A 47 8.71 -19.71 15.31
N PRO A 48 9.81 -20.48 15.34
CA PRO A 48 10.26 -21.19 16.53
C PRO A 48 11.06 -20.26 17.45
N MET A 49 11.06 -20.54 18.75
CA MET A 49 11.84 -19.75 19.72
C MET A 49 13.35 -19.89 19.47
N GLU A 50 13.77 -21.04 18.97
CA GLU A 50 15.13 -21.41 18.60
C GLU A 50 15.72 -20.49 17.51
N LEU A 51 14.89 -19.73 16.79
CA LEU A 51 15.37 -18.71 15.85
C LEU A 51 16.25 -17.66 16.55
N CYS A 52 16.11 -17.48 17.86
CA CYS A 52 17.00 -16.65 18.67
C CYS A 52 18.49 -17.06 18.61
N ASN A 53 18.80 -18.30 18.20
CA ASN A 53 20.17 -18.78 18.06
C ASN A 53 20.93 -18.02 16.96
N LEU A 54 20.21 -17.38 16.04
CA LEU A 54 20.76 -16.53 14.99
C LEU A 54 21.17 -15.16 15.56
N SER A 55 22.07 -15.17 16.55
CA SER A 55 22.55 -13.96 17.25
C SER A 55 23.25 -12.95 16.35
N GLN A 56 23.66 -13.35 15.15
CA GLN A 56 24.27 -12.48 14.15
C GLN A 56 23.27 -11.89 13.15
N LEU A 57 21.99 -12.27 13.24
CA LEU A 57 20.97 -11.90 12.27
C LEU A 57 20.73 -10.38 12.30
N LYS A 58 20.94 -9.74 11.14
CA LYS A 58 20.76 -8.30 10.94
C LYS A 58 19.56 -8.00 10.08
N TYR A 59 19.20 -8.90 9.17
CA TYR A 59 18.15 -8.69 8.18
C TYR A 59 17.23 -9.90 8.16
N PHE A 60 15.98 -9.70 8.56
CA PHE A 60 14.98 -10.75 8.59
C PHE A 60 13.70 -10.32 7.87
N TYR A 61 13.38 -11.06 6.81
CA TYR A 61 12.20 -10.82 5.96
C TYR A 61 11.30 -12.05 5.97
N ILE A 62 10.02 -11.86 6.23
CA ILE A 62 9.00 -12.92 6.18
C ILE A 62 7.69 -12.39 5.58
N ARG A 63 7.83 -11.57 4.54
CA ARG A 63 6.70 -10.88 3.90
C ARG A 63 5.84 -11.85 3.11
N ASP A 64 4.56 -11.54 2.96
CA ASP A 64 3.65 -12.26 2.05
C ASP A 64 3.65 -13.78 2.26
N ASN A 65 3.83 -14.24 3.51
CA ASN A 65 3.57 -15.64 3.79
C ASN A 65 2.07 -15.87 3.56
N TYR A 66 1.70 -16.90 2.79
CA TYR A 66 0.33 -17.09 2.29
C TYR A 66 -0.68 -17.27 3.41
N TYR A 67 -0.24 -17.77 4.57
CA TYR A 67 -1.05 -17.74 5.77
C TYR A 67 -1.37 -16.32 6.17
N ILE A 68 -2.61 -16.12 6.59
CA ILE A 68 -3.12 -14.79 6.87
C ILE A 68 -2.47 -14.20 8.14
N GLN A 69 -1.77 -15.04 8.89
CA GLN A 69 -1.13 -14.74 10.15
C GLN A 69 0.14 -15.58 10.31
N ILE A 70 1.17 -14.97 10.91
CA ILE A 70 2.34 -15.67 11.41
C ILE A 70 2.43 -15.51 12.92
N THR A 71 2.61 -16.62 13.64
CA THR A 71 2.84 -16.59 15.09
C THR A 71 4.31 -16.31 15.38
N ILE A 72 4.59 -15.27 16.19
CA ILE A 72 5.95 -14.89 16.64
C ILE A 72 6.02 -15.10 18.16
N PRO A 73 6.83 -16.04 18.67
CA PRO A 73 6.99 -16.23 20.11
C PRO A 73 7.37 -14.93 20.84
N PRO A 74 6.73 -14.58 21.98
CA PRO A 74 7.13 -13.44 22.80
C PRO A 74 8.60 -13.55 23.24
N GLY A 75 9.31 -12.42 23.23
CA GLY A 75 10.73 -12.32 23.55
C GLY A 75 11.66 -12.75 22.41
N LEU A 76 11.16 -13.29 21.31
CA LEU A 76 12.01 -13.72 20.19
C LEU A 76 12.76 -12.55 19.57
N ILE A 77 12.06 -11.45 19.26
CA ILE A 77 12.67 -10.28 18.63
C ILE A 77 13.62 -9.59 19.60
N ALA A 78 13.28 -9.54 20.90
CA ALA A 78 14.14 -8.98 21.94
C ALA A 78 15.50 -9.69 22.04
N ARG A 79 15.55 -11.00 21.74
CA ARG A 79 16.79 -11.80 21.76
C ARG A 79 17.63 -11.68 20.49
N LEU A 80 17.08 -11.16 19.39
CA LEU A 80 17.79 -10.89 18.14
C LEU A 80 18.49 -9.53 18.20
N GLY A 81 19.43 -9.35 19.15
CA GLY A 81 20.00 -8.04 19.51
C GLY A 81 20.81 -7.31 18.41
N LYS A 82 21.12 -7.97 17.28
CA LYS A 82 21.79 -7.34 16.12
C LYS A 82 20.84 -6.99 14.97
N LEU A 83 19.54 -7.19 15.16
CA LEU A 83 18.55 -7.00 14.13
C LEU A 83 18.44 -5.52 13.74
N ARG A 84 18.63 -5.25 12.45
CA ARG A 84 18.56 -3.90 11.85
C ARG A 84 17.34 -3.73 10.97
N VAL A 85 16.89 -4.81 10.35
CA VAL A 85 15.72 -4.83 9.47
C VAL A 85 14.85 -6.02 9.86
N LEU A 86 13.59 -5.73 10.16
CA LEU A 86 12.55 -6.71 10.42
C LEU A 86 11.32 -6.36 9.58
N GLU A 87 10.97 -7.20 8.60
CA GLU A 87 9.79 -6.99 7.77
C GLU A 87 8.90 -8.25 7.85
N VAL A 88 7.87 -8.17 8.70
CA VAL A 88 6.89 -9.22 9.01
C VAL A 88 5.50 -8.71 8.67
N PHE A 89 5.11 -8.85 7.40
CA PHE A 89 3.76 -8.49 6.99
C PHE A 89 3.27 -9.24 5.75
N LYS A 90 1.96 -9.43 5.63
CA LYS A 90 1.28 -9.74 4.38
C LYS A 90 0.84 -8.44 3.67
N ALA A 91 1.01 -8.33 2.36
CA ALA A 91 0.64 -7.16 1.57
C ALA A 91 -0.71 -7.33 0.84
N SER A 92 -1.45 -8.40 1.12
CA SER A 92 -2.72 -8.70 0.45
C SER A 92 -3.87 -7.87 1.02
N ILE A 93 -4.58 -7.17 0.14
CA ILE A 93 -5.78 -6.38 0.47
C ILE A 93 -7.09 -7.19 0.46
N VAL A 94 -7.04 -8.51 0.21
CA VAL A 94 -8.23 -9.35 -0.09
C VAL A 94 -8.59 -10.30 1.07
N SER A 95 -7.77 -10.37 2.13
CA SER A 95 -7.95 -11.37 3.18
C SER A 95 -7.54 -10.85 4.55
N VAL A 96 -8.51 -10.78 5.46
CA VAL A 96 -8.31 -10.71 6.92
C VAL A 96 -8.57 -12.08 7.51
N ALA A 97 -7.65 -12.52 8.36
CA ALA A 97 -7.92 -13.53 9.35
C ALA A 97 -7.93 -12.84 10.69
N ASP A 98 -8.63 -13.48 11.61
CA ASP A 98 -8.77 -13.05 12.97
C ASP A 98 -7.53 -13.38 13.82
N ASP A 99 -7.24 -12.43 14.73
CA ASP A 99 -6.62 -12.60 16.04
C ASP A 99 -5.15 -13.03 16.11
N TYR A 100 -4.26 -12.04 15.97
CA TYR A 100 -2.89 -12.08 16.47
C TYR A 100 -2.20 -10.72 16.43
N VAL A 101 -1.90 -10.23 17.62
CA VAL A 101 -0.92 -9.18 17.83
C VAL A 101 0.43 -9.88 17.90
N ALA A 102 1.30 -9.62 16.92
CA ALA A 102 2.68 -10.04 17.08
C ALA A 102 3.29 -9.25 18.25
N PRO A 103 3.95 -9.89 19.24
CA PRO A 103 4.54 -9.23 20.41
C PRO A 103 5.75 -8.34 20.07
N VAL A 104 5.90 -7.96 18.80
CA VAL A 104 7.07 -7.22 18.29
C VAL A 104 7.22 -5.90 19.05
N ILE A 105 6.15 -5.15 19.30
CA ILE A 105 6.26 -3.90 20.06
C ILE A 105 6.70 -4.16 21.51
N ASP A 106 6.10 -5.15 22.17
CA ASP A 106 6.46 -5.53 23.55
C ASP A 106 7.95 -5.93 23.65
N ASP A 107 8.43 -6.70 22.68
CA ASP A 107 9.82 -7.12 22.56
C ASP A 107 10.76 -5.93 22.34
N LEU A 108 10.36 -4.99 21.49
CA LEU A 108 11.15 -3.79 21.20
C LEU A 108 11.23 -2.87 22.42
N GLU A 109 10.13 -2.66 23.13
CA GLU A 109 10.09 -1.91 24.40
C GLU A 109 11.00 -2.58 25.45
N SER A 110 10.89 -3.92 25.60
CA SER A 110 11.68 -4.70 26.57
C SER A 110 13.19 -4.72 26.24
N SER A 111 13.55 -4.60 24.97
CA SER A 111 14.95 -4.55 24.52
C SER A 111 15.60 -3.15 24.65
N GLY A 112 14.88 -2.16 25.20
CA GLY A 112 15.38 -0.78 25.31
C GLY A 112 15.32 -0.02 23.98
N GLY A 113 14.34 -0.33 23.12
CA GLY A 113 14.05 0.42 21.89
C GLY A 113 14.91 0.07 20.68
N ALA A 114 15.57 -1.10 20.68
CA ALA A 114 16.36 -1.63 19.57
C ALA A 114 17.15 -0.54 18.81
N PRO A 115 18.19 0.07 19.41
CA PRO A 115 18.85 1.29 18.91
C PRO A 115 19.53 1.15 17.54
N THR A 116 19.51 -0.04 16.94
CA THR A 116 20.07 -0.32 15.62
C THR A 116 19.03 -0.64 14.54
N MET A 117 17.73 -0.59 14.88
CA MET A 117 16.65 -0.98 13.98
C MET A 117 16.32 0.12 12.96
N ALA A 118 16.96 -0.01 11.80
CA ALA A 118 16.87 0.92 10.69
C ALA A 118 15.56 0.81 9.87
N SER A 119 14.86 -0.33 9.94
CA SER A 119 13.64 -0.58 9.18
C SER A 119 12.76 -1.60 9.90
N LEU A 120 11.52 -1.21 10.16
CA LEU A 120 10.49 -2.09 10.70
C LEU A 120 9.26 -2.11 9.79
N GLY A 121 8.82 -3.32 9.45
CA GLY A 121 7.58 -3.61 8.74
C GLY A 121 6.72 -4.57 9.53
N ILE A 122 5.58 -4.16 10.07
CA ILE A 122 4.74 -5.01 10.93
C ILE A 122 3.24 -4.79 10.72
N TRP A 123 2.45 -5.76 11.19
CA TRP A 123 1.02 -5.59 11.43
C TRP A 123 0.73 -5.08 12.82
N LEU A 124 -0.19 -4.14 12.92
CA LEU A 124 -0.80 -3.67 14.17
C LEU A 124 -2.32 -3.82 14.08
N ASP A 125 -2.93 -4.20 15.21
CA ASP A 125 -4.37 -4.47 15.29
C ASP A 125 -5.14 -3.32 15.95
N ASN A 126 -4.45 -2.24 16.33
CA ASN A 126 -5.04 -1.08 16.97
C ASN A 126 -4.15 0.16 16.78
N THR A 127 -4.73 1.34 16.98
CA THR A 127 -4.01 2.62 16.86
C THR A 127 -3.09 2.90 18.06
N ARG A 128 -3.35 2.33 19.23
CA ARG A 128 -2.52 2.52 20.44
C ARG A 128 -1.10 1.99 20.26
N ASP A 129 -0.95 0.89 19.53
CA ASP A 129 0.34 0.31 19.17
C ASP A 129 1.14 1.23 18.23
N VAL A 130 0.47 2.08 17.44
CA VAL A 130 1.14 3.11 16.64
C VAL A 130 1.81 4.15 17.54
N GLU A 131 1.14 4.60 18.60
CA GLU A 131 1.69 5.54 19.59
C GLU A 131 2.85 4.91 20.36
N ARG A 132 2.74 3.62 20.73
CA ARG A 132 3.82 2.86 21.35
C ARG A 132 5.05 2.81 20.45
N LEU A 133 4.85 2.48 19.17
CA LEU A 133 5.92 2.47 18.18
C LEU A 133 6.56 3.84 18.01
N ALA A 134 5.77 4.92 18.04
CA ALA A 134 6.29 6.28 17.94
C ALA A 134 7.17 6.66 19.14
N ARG A 135 6.88 6.18 20.35
CA ARG A 135 7.74 6.37 21.54
C ARG A 135 9.10 5.67 21.45
N LEU A 136 9.24 4.69 20.54
CA LEU A 136 10.52 4.03 20.27
C LEU A 136 11.40 4.82 19.29
N ALA A 137 10.90 5.91 18.72
CA ALA A 137 11.69 6.83 17.91
C ALA A 137 12.70 7.62 18.77
N PRO A 138 13.86 8.03 18.21
CA PRO A 138 14.32 7.78 16.83
C PRO A 138 15.00 6.41 16.65
N GLY A 139 15.12 5.59 17.71
CA GLY A 139 15.82 4.30 17.68
C GLY A 139 15.20 3.28 16.73
N VAL A 140 13.87 3.33 16.59
CA VAL A 140 13.09 2.53 15.66
C VAL A 140 12.52 3.40 14.55
N ARG A 141 12.81 3.02 13.29
CA ARG A 141 12.16 3.63 12.12
C ARG A 141 11.17 2.67 11.47
N ALA A 142 9.88 2.94 11.66
CA ALA A 142 8.83 2.28 10.92
C ALA A 142 8.94 2.62 9.43
N ARG A 143 9.02 1.60 8.58
CA ARG A 143 9.10 1.74 7.12
C ARG A 143 7.83 1.25 6.44
N SER A 144 7.30 0.12 6.86
CA SER A 144 6.03 -0.42 6.40
C SER A 144 5.09 -0.59 7.59
N LEU A 145 3.87 -0.07 7.50
CA LEU A 145 2.90 -0.24 8.56
C LEU A 145 1.61 -0.82 7.98
N HIS A 146 1.19 -1.96 8.54
CA HIS A 146 -0.01 -2.65 8.13
C HIS A 146 -0.99 -2.60 9.29
N LEU A 147 -2.06 -1.84 9.17
CA LEU A 147 -3.05 -1.67 10.21
C LEU A 147 -4.27 -2.52 9.90
N ARG A 148 -4.76 -3.28 10.88
CA ARG A 148 -6.02 -4.01 10.77
C ARG A 148 -6.93 -3.79 11.96
N LYS A 149 -8.21 -4.16 11.80
CA LYS A 149 -9.19 -4.24 12.90
C LYS A 149 -9.15 -3.01 13.81
N LEU A 150 -9.18 -1.82 13.21
CA LEU A 150 -9.12 -0.55 13.94
C LEU A 150 -10.48 -0.26 14.62
N GLU A 151 -10.89 -1.14 15.52
CA GLU A 151 -12.20 -1.14 16.16
C GLU A 151 -12.45 0.20 16.87
N GLY A 152 -13.55 0.85 16.51
CA GLY A 152 -13.92 2.16 17.06
C GLY A 152 -13.10 3.35 16.56
N ALA A 153 -12.06 3.14 15.74
CA ALA A 153 -11.27 4.22 15.17
C ALA A 153 -11.99 4.87 13.99
N ARG A 154 -12.76 5.94 14.27
CA ARG A 154 -13.46 6.71 13.23
C ARG A 154 -12.50 7.43 12.27
N ALA A 155 -11.34 7.85 12.76
CA ALA A 155 -10.32 8.54 11.99
C ALA A 155 -8.97 7.83 12.09
N LEU A 156 -8.13 8.01 11.08
CA LEU A 156 -6.76 7.50 11.07
C LEU A 156 -5.76 8.62 11.40
N PRO A 157 -5.23 8.70 12.64
CA PRO A 157 -4.38 9.82 13.06
C PRO A 157 -3.01 9.83 12.37
N LEU A 158 -2.59 8.69 11.83
CA LEU A 158 -1.24 8.47 11.32
C LEU A 158 -0.82 9.45 10.23
N LEU A 159 -1.75 9.91 9.39
CA LEU A 159 -1.46 10.86 8.32
C LEU A 159 -1.85 12.30 8.67
N SER A 160 -2.35 12.54 9.88
CA SER A 160 -2.81 13.85 10.31
C SER A 160 -1.68 14.65 10.99
N ALA A 161 -1.51 15.91 10.58
CA ALA A 161 -0.56 16.85 11.18
C ALA A 161 -0.90 17.17 12.63
N GLN A 162 -2.17 17.04 13.03
CA GLN A 162 -2.62 17.20 14.42
C GLN A 162 -1.88 16.26 15.38
N HIS A 163 -1.50 15.08 14.90
CA HIS A 163 -0.84 14.04 15.71
C HIS A 163 0.67 13.99 15.49
N ALA A 164 1.25 14.93 14.75
CA ALA A 164 2.70 14.99 14.50
C ALA A 164 3.56 15.04 15.79
N PRO A 165 3.16 15.71 16.89
CA PRO A 165 3.94 15.68 18.14
C PRO A 165 4.09 14.28 18.74
N GLU A 166 3.10 13.41 18.52
CA GLU A 166 3.05 12.06 19.08
C GLU A 166 3.57 11.02 18.08
N LEU A 167 3.29 11.19 16.79
CA LEU A 167 3.51 10.20 15.73
C LEU A 167 4.62 10.58 14.75
N GLY A 168 5.26 11.74 14.89
CA GLY A 168 6.18 12.31 13.90
C GLY A 168 7.30 11.35 13.48
N GLY A 169 7.89 10.61 14.42
CA GLY A 169 8.93 9.62 14.11
C GLY A 169 8.46 8.49 13.19
N VAL A 170 7.19 8.09 13.30
CA VAL A 170 6.56 7.13 12.39
C VAL A 170 6.27 7.79 11.04
N GLN A 171 5.66 8.99 11.05
CA GLN A 171 5.28 9.76 9.85
C GLN A 171 6.48 10.04 8.92
N GLU A 172 7.62 10.42 9.48
CA GLU A 172 8.84 10.73 8.71
C GLU A 172 9.53 9.48 8.11
N GLY A 173 9.36 8.34 8.77
CA GLY A 173 9.98 7.07 8.39
C GLY A 173 9.20 6.29 7.34
N LEU A 174 7.87 6.44 7.35
CA LEU A 174 6.93 5.59 6.65
C LEU A 174 7.09 5.68 5.13
N ARG A 175 7.12 4.52 4.49
CA ARG A 175 7.15 4.37 3.02
C ARG A 175 5.95 3.66 2.46
N GLU A 176 5.44 2.68 3.20
CA GLU A 176 4.26 1.92 2.84
C GLU A 176 3.28 1.94 4.01
N LEU A 177 2.04 2.32 3.72
CA LEU A 177 0.93 2.26 4.65
C LEU A 177 -0.17 1.40 4.07
N VAL A 178 -0.46 0.29 4.73
CA VAL A 178 -1.58 -0.58 4.40
C VAL A 178 -2.60 -0.50 5.53
N VAL A 179 -3.87 -0.30 5.20
CA VAL A 179 -4.94 -0.25 6.20
C VAL A 179 -6.08 -1.13 5.77
N TYR A 180 -6.51 -2.01 6.67
CA TYR A 180 -7.64 -2.91 6.49
C TYR A 180 -8.59 -2.80 7.68
N SER A 181 -9.66 -2.03 7.56
CA SER A 181 -10.60 -1.84 8.67
C SER A 181 -11.97 -1.39 8.18
N SER A 182 -13.04 -1.96 8.72
CA SER A 182 -14.40 -1.52 8.40
C SER A 182 -14.83 -0.23 9.10
N ASP A 183 -14.08 0.23 10.11
CA ASP A 183 -14.54 1.27 11.05
C ASP A 183 -14.06 2.68 10.74
N VAL A 184 -13.05 2.84 9.89
CA VAL A 184 -12.53 4.16 9.51
C VAL A 184 -13.57 4.86 8.62
N GLU A 185 -14.05 6.02 9.08
CA GLU A 185 -15.05 6.84 8.40
C GLU A 185 -14.41 8.02 7.65
N GLU A 186 -13.33 8.55 8.21
CA GLU A 186 -12.62 9.72 7.70
C GLU A 186 -11.11 9.52 7.71
N LEU A 187 -10.45 10.00 6.67
CA LEU A 187 -9.00 10.03 6.58
C LEU A 187 -8.54 11.40 6.12
N VAL A 188 -7.78 12.07 6.98
CA VAL A 188 -7.10 13.34 6.68
C VAL A 188 -5.61 13.07 6.61
N ALA A 189 -5.04 13.33 5.44
CA ALA A 189 -3.62 13.21 5.17
C ALA A 189 -3.02 14.59 4.90
N ASP A 190 -2.64 15.28 5.97
CA ASP A 190 -2.03 16.61 5.94
C ASP A 190 -0.66 16.67 6.64
N ALA A 191 -0.21 15.58 7.27
CA ALA A 191 1.12 15.46 7.86
C ALA A 191 2.24 15.46 6.80
N HIS A 192 3.42 15.92 7.22
CA HIS A 192 4.62 15.80 6.40
C HIS A 192 5.13 14.36 6.41
N ALA A 193 4.77 13.58 5.38
CA ALA A 193 5.23 12.21 5.17
C ALA A 193 6.14 12.13 3.91
N PRO A 194 7.37 12.67 3.96
CA PRO A 194 8.20 12.87 2.76
C PRO A 194 8.68 11.57 2.12
N ARG A 195 8.56 10.44 2.80
CA ARG A 195 9.02 9.14 2.29
C ARG A 195 7.87 8.21 1.88
N LEU A 196 6.62 8.63 2.05
CA LEU A 196 5.47 7.78 1.76
C LEU A 196 5.36 7.59 0.25
N GLU A 197 5.56 6.35 -0.20
CA GLU A 197 5.56 5.95 -1.61
C GLU A 197 4.32 5.12 -1.97
N VAL A 198 3.77 4.37 -1.01
CA VAL A 198 2.73 3.37 -1.26
C VAL A 198 1.62 3.48 -0.22
N ILE A 199 0.37 3.56 -0.68
CA ILE A 199 -0.81 3.37 0.16
C ILE A 199 -1.71 2.28 -0.39
N LYS A 200 -2.17 1.39 0.49
CA LYS A 200 -3.10 0.32 0.15
C LYS A 200 -4.20 0.23 1.18
N PHE A 201 -5.40 0.67 0.84
CA PHE A 201 -6.53 0.63 1.75
C PHE A 201 -7.55 -0.40 1.29
N GLY A 202 -7.86 -1.36 2.16
CA GLY A 202 -8.79 -2.44 1.90
C GLY A 202 -9.94 -2.41 2.89
N PHE A 203 -11.15 -2.71 2.42
CA PHE A 203 -12.33 -2.92 3.27
C PHE A 203 -12.67 -1.75 4.19
N LEU A 204 -12.28 -0.53 3.79
CA LEU A 204 -12.71 0.71 4.44
C LEU A 204 -14.16 1.03 4.06
N THR A 205 -15.09 0.14 4.43
CA THR A 205 -16.48 0.16 3.94
C THR A 205 -17.25 1.40 4.39
N LYS A 206 -16.88 1.98 5.53
CA LYS A 206 -17.48 3.20 6.09
C LYS A 206 -16.74 4.48 5.69
N LEU A 207 -15.61 4.40 4.98
CA LEU A 207 -14.82 5.59 4.61
C LEU A 207 -15.59 6.44 3.62
N ARG A 208 -15.97 7.64 4.05
CA ARG A 208 -16.74 8.62 3.26
C ARG A 208 -15.87 9.77 2.77
N VAL A 209 -14.94 10.20 3.61
CA VAL A 209 -14.08 11.36 3.36
C VAL A 209 -12.63 10.91 3.33
N MET A 210 -11.95 11.25 2.24
CA MET A 210 -10.50 11.10 2.13
C MET A 210 -9.92 12.42 1.62
N ALA A 211 -9.42 13.21 2.56
CA ALA A 211 -8.79 14.49 2.28
C ALA A 211 -7.28 14.31 2.27
N TRP A 212 -6.63 14.77 1.21
CA TRP A 212 -5.18 14.66 1.06
C TRP A 212 -4.59 16.00 0.67
N SER A 213 -3.62 16.48 1.44
CA SER A 213 -2.95 17.76 1.17
C SER A 213 -1.88 17.58 0.07
N PRO A 214 -1.67 18.58 -0.80
CA PRO A 214 -0.65 18.48 -1.85
C PRO A 214 0.76 18.17 -1.32
N CYS A 215 1.10 18.64 -0.11
CA CYS A 215 2.40 18.39 0.50
C CYS A 215 2.57 16.96 1.04
N ALA A 216 1.50 16.32 1.52
CA ALA A 216 1.52 14.94 2.03
C ALA A 216 1.61 13.90 0.91
N ALA A 217 1.30 14.26 -0.34
CA ALA A 217 1.11 13.34 -1.46
C ALA A 217 2.28 13.29 -2.46
N SER A 218 3.26 14.16 -2.30
CA SER A 218 4.24 14.49 -3.34
C SER A 218 5.09 13.30 -3.83
N ASN A 219 5.29 12.29 -2.99
CA ASN A 219 6.10 11.11 -3.30
C ASN A 219 5.28 9.82 -3.50
N LEU A 220 3.94 9.89 -3.48
CA LEU A 220 3.10 8.72 -3.72
C LEU A 220 3.29 8.20 -5.15
N ARG A 221 3.61 6.91 -5.25
CA ARG A 221 3.83 6.17 -6.49
C ARG A 221 2.77 5.11 -6.71
N GLU A 222 2.22 4.54 -5.64
CA GLU A 222 1.18 3.52 -5.73
C GLU A 222 0.02 3.85 -4.79
N VAL A 223 -1.18 3.91 -5.37
CA VAL A 223 -2.44 4.05 -4.64
C VAL A 223 -3.31 2.86 -4.98
N ALA A 224 -3.62 2.03 -3.99
CA ALA A 224 -4.56 0.93 -4.13
C ALA A 224 -5.72 1.07 -3.15
N LEU A 225 -6.96 1.10 -3.63
CA LEU A 225 -8.16 1.11 -2.80
C LEU A 225 -9.05 -0.09 -3.17
N GLY A 226 -9.43 -0.88 -2.16
CA GLY A 226 -10.22 -2.09 -2.28
C GLY A 226 -11.44 -2.03 -1.37
N SER A 227 -12.63 -2.31 -1.88
CA SER A 227 -13.87 -2.42 -1.08
C SER A 227 -14.19 -1.17 -0.25
N CYS A 228 -13.82 0.03 -0.71
CA CYS A 228 -14.17 1.30 -0.08
C CYS A 228 -15.54 1.79 -0.58
N HIS A 229 -16.62 1.12 -0.17
CA HIS A 229 -17.94 1.28 -0.77
C HIS A 229 -18.61 2.64 -0.53
N SER A 230 -18.23 3.37 0.51
CA SER A 230 -18.82 4.68 0.84
C SER A 230 -18.14 5.86 0.14
N LEU A 231 -16.95 5.65 -0.45
CA LEU A 231 -16.26 6.68 -1.22
C LEU A 231 -16.97 6.95 -2.54
N THR A 232 -17.18 8.23 -2.86
CA THR A 232 -17.87 8.66 -4.08
C THR A 232 -16.92 9.31 -5.11
N HIS A 233 -15.83 9.92 -4.64
CA HIS A 233 -14.81 10.58 -5.45
C HIS A 233 -13.41 10.48 -4.83
N LEU A 234 -12.37 10.77 -5.63
CA LEU A 234 -10.95 10.74 -5.22
C LEU A 234 -10.20 11.94 -5.82
N THR A 235 -10.71 13.16 -5.60
CA THR A 235 -10.23 14.38 -6.29
C THR A 235 -8.74 14.63 -6.14
N TRP A 236 -8.15 14.28 -5.00
CA TRP A 236 -6.74 14.48 -4.72
C TRP A 236 -5.78 13.69 -5.62
N VAL A 237 -6.23 12.62 -6.28
CA VAL A 237 -5.35 11.80 -7.14
C VAL A 237 -4.80 12.60 -8.33
N GLN A 238 -5.53 13.63 -8.77
CA GLN A 238 -5.11 14.52 -9.86
C GLN A 238 -3.89 15.38 -9.51
N HIS A 239 -3.54 15.47 -8.22
CA HIS A 239 -2.41 16.28 -7.73
C HIS A 239 -1.18 15.43 -7.39
N LEU A 240 -1.10 14.16 -7.85
CA LEU A 240 -0.01 13.24 -7.55
C LEU A 240 1.04 13.22 -8.68
N PRO A 241 2.17 13.96 -8.57
CA PRO A 241 3.14 14.06 -9.67
C PRO A 241 3.95 12.78 -9.89
N CYS A 242 4.04 11.92 -8.88
CA CYS A 242 4.85 10.71 -8.91
C CYS A 242 4.05 9.43 -9.11
N LEU A 243 2.74 9.50 -9.31
CA LEU A 243 1.87 8.34 -9.35
C LEU A 243 2.20 7.43 -10.54
N GLU A 244 2.57 6.19 -10.25
CA GLU A 244 2.89 5.15 -11.23
C GLU A 244 1.80 4.10 -11.36
N THR A 245 1.07 3.82 -10.28
CA THR A 245 0.01 2.82 -10.24
C THR A 245 -1.19 3.33 -9.48
N LEU A 246 -2.36 3.31 -10.13
CA LEU A 246 -3.66 3.53 -9.51
C LEU A 246 -4.49 2.26 -9.67
N ASN A 247 -4.86 1.63 -8.55
CA ASN A 247 -5.62 0.39 -8.53
C ASN A 247 -6.87 0.53 -7.65
N LEU A 248 -8.04 0.47 -8.24
CA LEU A 248 -9.31 0.58 -7.54
C LEU A 248 -10.14 -0.67 -7.81
N SER A 249 -10.56 -1.33 -6.74
CA SER A 249 -11.31 -2.59 -6.83
C SER A 249 -12.50 -2.61 -5.88
N GLY A 250 -13.71 -2.87 -6.38
CA GLY A 250 -14.89 -3.07 -5.51
C GLY A 250 -15.36 -1.80 -4.76
N CYS A 251 -14.93 -0.61 -5.18
CA CYS A 251 -15.40 0.66 -4.60
C CYS A 251 -16.78 1.03 -5.17
N ASN A 252 -17.82 0.33 -4.69
CA ASN A 252 -19.18 0.36 -5.27
C ASN A 252 -19.90 1.72 -5.21
N GLY A 253 -19.46 2.64 -4.36
CA GLY A 253 -20.02 4.00 -4.27
C GLY A 253 -19.38 5.00 -5.23
N LEU A 254 -18.24 4.65 -5.83
CA LEU A 254 -17.43 5.57 -6.60
C LEU A 254 -18.14 5.89 -7.92
N THR A 255 -18.51 7.15 -8.10
CA THR A 255 -19.18 7.64 -9.32
C THR A 255 -18.19 8.33 -10.26
N ARG A 256 -17.14 8.93 -9.70
CA ARG A 256 -16.05 9.54 -10.48
C ARG A 256 -14.72 9.53 -9.73
N LEU A 257 -13.61 9.75 -10.44
CA LEU A 257 -12.30 9.92 -9.78
C LEU A 257 -12.03 11.39 -9.50
N MET A 258 -12.13 12.24 -10.53
CA MET A 258 -11.65 13.62 -10.52
C MET A 258 -12.75 14.62 -10.90
N GLY A 259 -12.49 15.90 -10.60
CA GLY A 259 -13.45 17.01 -10.71
C GLY A 259 -14.35 17.10 -9.49
N GLY A 260 -14.73 18.33 -9.09
CA GLY A 260 -15.59 18.71 -7.95
C GLY A 260 -16.77 19.58 -8.44
N PRO A 261 -18.00 19.52 -7.86
CA PRO A 261 -19.00 20.56 -8.10
C PRO A 261 -18.63 21.91 -7.45
N GLU A 262 -17.54 21.95 -6.65
CA GLU A 262 -17.06 23.16 -5.96
C GLU A 262 -16.14 24.05 -6.81
N ASP A 263 -15.78 23.62 -8.03
CA ASP A 263 -15.18 24.52 -9.03
C ASP A 263 -16.28 25.35 -9.73
N GLY A 264 -17.03 26.11 -8.93
CA GLY A 264 -17.95 27.16 -9.39
C GLY A 264 -17.24 28.43 -9.86
N GLY A 265 -15.97 28.32 -10.26
CA GLY A 265 -15.14 29.41 -10.75
C GLY A 265 -14.76 29.15 -12.21
N SER A 266 -15.00 30.14 -13.06
CA SER A 266 -14.47 30.23 -14.43
C SER A 266 -12.93 30.16 -14.40
N VAL A 267 -12.39 28.95 -14.42
CA VAL A 267 -10.98 28.70 -14.72
C VAL A 267 -10.97 27.71 -15.88
N VAL A 268 -10.29 28.08 -16.95
CA VAL A 268 -10.00 27.19 -18.08
C VAL A 268 -9.54 25.87 -17.49
N GLU A 269 -10.33 24.79 -17.60
CA GLU A 269 -10.02 23.54 -16.92
C GLU A 269 -8.64 23.07 -17.36
N GLU A 270 -7.66 23.20 -16.46
CA GLU A 270 -6.28 22.81 -16.74
C GLU A 270 -6.25 21.34 -17.14
N MET A 271 -5.47 21.07 -18.19
CA MET A 271 -5.19 19.70 -18.61
C MET A 271 -4.55 18.97 -17.43
N VAL A 272 -5.17 17.87 -16.98
CA VAL A 272 -4.62 17.06 -15.90
C VAL A 272 -3.68 16.05 -16.54
N GLU A 273 -2.41 16.15 -16.17
CA GLU A 273 -1.37 15.24 -16.65
C GLU A 273 -0.97 14.28 -15.53
N PHE A 274 -0.92 13.00 -15.87
CA PHE A 274 -0.35 11.95 -15.03
C PHE A 274 0.99 11.51 -15.63
N PRO A 275 2.09 12.23 -15.33
CA PRO A 275 3.33 12.14 -16.09
C PRO A 275 4.04 10.79 -15.93
N ARG A 276 3.73 10.02 -14.88
CA ARG A 276 4.40 8.75 -14.55
C ARG A 276 3.45 7.56 -14.48
N LEU A 277 2.16 7.75 -14.72
CA LEU A 277 1.17 6.68 -14.52
C LEU A 277 1.37 5.60 -15.58
N ARG A 278 1.72 4.39 -15.13
CA ARG A 278 2.01 3.22 -15.98
C ARG A 278 0.88 2.20 -15.96
N LEU A 279 0.21 2.07 -14.82
CA LEU A 279 -0.88 1.12 -14.60
C LEU A 279 -2.11 1.84 -14.04
N LEU A 280 -3.21 1.75 -14.77
CA LEU A 280 -4.54 2.13 -14.29
C LEU A 280 -5.43 0.88 -14.23
N ALA A 281 -5.76 0.42 -13.03
CA ALA A 281 -6.63 -0.73 -12.82
C ALA A 281 -7.94 -0.28 -12.15
N LEU A 282 -9.05 -0.52 -12.82
CA LEU A 282 -10.41 -0.16 -12.41
C LEU A 282 -11.26 -1.42 -12.51
N LEU A 283 -11.52 -2.04 -11.37
CA LEU A 283 -12.10 -3.38 -11.26
C LEU A 283 -13.36 -3.35 -10.39
N ALA A 284 -14.45 -3.94 -10.88
CA ALA A 284 -15.72 -4.03 -10.17
C ALA A 284 -16.17 -2.68 -9.59
N LEU A 285 -16.29 -1.65 -10.45
CA LEU A 285 -16.76 -0.31 -10.07
C LEU A 285 -18.13 -0.04 -10.73
N PRO A 286 -19.23 -0.62 -10.21
CA PRO A 286 -20.53 -0.66 -10.88
C PRO A 286 -21.19 0.72 -11.08
N LYS A 287 -20.83 1.71 -10.26
CA LYS A 287 -21.38 3.07 -10.32
C LYS A 287 -20.47 4.09 -11.00
N LEU A 288 -19.27 3.70 -11.43
CA LEU A 288 -18.31 4.63 -12.02
C LEU A 288 -18.81 5.10 -13.39
N GLU A 289 -19.14 6.39 -13.48
CA GLU A 289 -19.75 7.01 -14.67
C GLU A 289 -18.70 7.75 -15.51
N ALA A 290 -17.70 8.34 -14.87
CA ALA A 290 -16.62 9.06 -15.55
C ALA A 290 -15.31 9.01 -14.74
N LEU A 291 -14.14 9.04 -15.39
CA LEU A 291 -12.87 9.22 -14.67
C LEU A 291 -12.67 10.70 -14.28
N ARG A 292 -13.07 11.63 -15.15
CA ARG A 292 -13.03 13.07 -14.95
C ARG A 292 -14.40 13.65 -15.31
N GLY A 293 -14.84 14.71 -14.61
CA GLY A 293 -16.11 15.40 -14.86
C GLY A 293 -16.21 15.95 -16.29
N GLU A 294 -15.61 17.12 -16.51
CA GLU A 294 -15.36 17.66 -17.85
C GLU A 294 -13.84 17.71 -18.11
N GLY A 295 -13.44 17.66 -19.39
CA GLY A 295 -12.05 17.71 -19.82
C GLY A 295 -11.37 16.36 -20.09
N GLU A 296 -10.18 16.44 -20.69
CA GLU A 296 -9.33 15.31 -21.05
C GLU A 296 -8.17 15.13 -20.05
N CYS A 297 -7.48 14.00 -20.13
CA CYS A 297 -6.29 13.71 -19.34
C CYS A 297 -5.13 13.29 -20.26
N ALA A 298 -3.89 13.60 -19.84
CA ALA A 298 -2.69 13.15 -20.53
C ALA A 298 -2.02 12.06 -19.70
N PHE A 299 -1.72 10.92 -20.33
CA PHE A 299 -1.03 9.81 -19.69
C PHE A 299 0.19 9.39 -20.51
N PRO A 300 1.26 10.21 -20.57
CA PRO A 300 2.39 9.99 -21.46
C PRO A 300 3.08 8.62 -21.27
N ASP A 301 3.14 8.15 -20.03
CA ASP A 301 3.84 6.93 -19.62
C ASP A 301 2.93 5.69 -19.47
N LEU A 302 1.65 5.79 -19.85
CA LEU A 302 0.67 4.73 -19.65
C LEU A 302 1.03 3.50 -20.48
N ARG A 303 1.05 2.34 -19.82
CA ARG A 303 1.43 1.07 -20.44
C ARG A 303 0.31 0.04 -20.36
N ARG A 304 -0.44 0.04 -19.26
CA ARG A 304 -1.46 -0.96 -18.99
C ARG A 304 -2.71 -0.32 -18.38
N VAL A 305 -3.86 -0.67 -18.94
CA VAL A 305 -5.17 -0.39 -18.37
C VAL A 305 -5.86 -1.72 -18.08
N GLN A 306 -6.48 -1.85 -16.92
CA GLN A 306 -7.40 -2.95 -16.62
C GLN A 306 -8.77 -2.36 -16.31
N MET A 307 -9.79 -2.81 -17.03
CA MET A 307 -11.15 -2.29 -16.91
C MET A 307 -12.15 -3.45 -16.93
N ARG A 308 -12.54 -3.94 -15.76
CA ARG A 308 -13.49 -5.06 -15.65
C ARG A 308 -14.59 -4.73 -14.67
N GLY A 309 -15.84 -5.05 -15.00
CA GLY A 309 -16.99 -4.78 -14.13
C GLY A 309 -17.27 -3.28 -13.93
N CYS A 310 -17.06 -2.45 -14.96
CA CYS A 310 -17.31 -1.00 -14.95
C CYS A 310 -18.37 -0.59 -15.99
N PRO A 311 -19.61 -1.10 -15.90
CA PRO A 311 -20.60 -1.02 -16.98
C PRO A 311 -21.14 0.40 -17.27
N ARG A 312 -20.99 1.35 -16.32
CA ARG A 312 -21.47 2.72 -16.48
C ARG A 312 -20.44 3.67 -17.10
N LEU A 313 -19.18 3.29 -17.14
CA LEU A 313 -18.13 4.12 -17.71
C LEU A 313 -18.21 4.07 -19.22
N LYS A 314 -18.75 5.13 -19.84
CA LYS A 314 -19.03 5.18 -21.28
C LYS A 314 -17.99 5.93 -22.10
N ARG A 315 -17.06 6.63 -21.45
CA ARG A 315 -16.00 7.42 -22.08
C ARG A 315 -14.71 7.24 -21.30
N PHE A 316 -13.59 7.16 -22.01
CA PHE A 316 -12.26 7.22 -21.43
C PHE A 316 -11.64 8.58 -21.75
N PRO A 317 -11.38 9.46 -20.76
CA PRO A 317 -10.78 10.77 -21.00
C PRO A 317 -9.29 10.60 -21.25
N MET A 318 -8.88 10.66 -22.51
CA MET A 318 -7.47 10.57 -22.91
C MET A 318 -7.22 11.42 -24.15
N GLN A 319 -6.19 12.24 -24.07
CA GLN A 319 -5.58 12.88 -25.22
C GLN A 319 -4.32 12.11 -25.64
N PRO A 320 -4.17 11.75 -26.93
CA PRO A 320 -2.97 11.06 -27.41
C PRO A 320 -1.74 11.95 -27.27
N VAL A 321 -0.64 11.40 -26.72
CA VAL A 321 0.64 12.11 -26.63
C VAL A 321 1.54 11.69 -27.80
N ARG A 322 2.22 12.65 -28.44
CA ARG A 322 3.15 12.34 -29.55
C ARG A 322 4.25 11.40 -29.07
N GLY A 323 4.45 10.29 -29.79
CA GLY A 323 5.47 9.29 -29.45
C GLY A 323 5.08 8.31 -28.35
N GLN A 324 3.82 8.32 -27.90
CA GLN A 324 3.31 7.35 -26.93
C GLN A 324 3.33 5.93 -27.50
N SER A 325 3.81 4.98 -26.71
CA SER A 325 3.75 3.54 -27.03
C SER A 325 2.31 3.03 -26.96
N GLN A 326 2.01 1.93 -27.66
CA GLN A 326 0.71 1.28 -27.54
C GLN A 326 0.43 0.86 -26.08
N VAL A 327 -0.78 1.18 -25.61
CA VAL A 327 -1.27 0.90 -24.27
C VAL A 327 -2.02 -0.43 -24.30
N ARG A 328 -1.59 -1.42 -23.52
CA ARG A 328 -2.32 -2.68 -23.38
C ARG A 328 -3.54 -2.47 -22.51
N ILE A 329 -4.74 -2.77 -22.99
CA ILE A 329 -5.98 -2.70 -22.22
C ILE A 329 -6.61 -4.08 -22.04
N GLU A 330 -6.77 -4.51 -20.80
CA GLU A 330 -7.44 -5.73 -20.40
C GLU A 330 -8.85 -5.39 -19.93
N CYS A 331 -9.88 -5.75 -20.70
CA CYS A 331 -11.23 -5.29 -20.41
C CYS A 331 -12.34 -6.25 -20.82
N ASP A 332 -13.54 -6.06 -20.28
CA ASP A 332 -14.69 -6.84 -20.72
C ASP A 332 -15.05 -6.52 -22.18
N LYS A 333 -15.23 -7.55 -23.01
CA LYS A 333 -15.56 -7.39 -24.43
C LYS A 333 -16.78 -6.50 -24.67
N HIS A 334 -17.87 -6.74 -23.94
CA HIS A 334 -19.11 -5.97 -24.07
C HIS A 334 -18.94 -4.49 -23.68
N TRP A 335 -18.03 -4.19 -22.75
CA TRP A 335 -17.71 -2.81 -22.37
C TRP A 335 -16.90 -2.11 -23.46
N TRP A 336 -15.89 -2.79 -24.01
CA TRP A 336 -15.07 -2.26 -25.11
C TRP A 336 -15.91 -1.89 -26.34
N ASP A 337 -16.84 -2.77 -26.74
CA ASP A 337 -17.70 -2.56 -27.90
C ASP A 337 -18.69 -1.40 -27.69
N ALA A 338 -19.06 -1.10 -26.44
CA ALA A 338 -19.99 -0.02 -26.08
C ALA A 338 -19.31 1.34 -25.79
N LEU A 339 -17.97 1.37 -25.73
CA LEU A 339 -17.21 2.55 -25.33
C LEU A 339 -17.25 3.65 -26.40
N LYS A 340 -17.56 4.88 -25.98
CA LYS A 340 -17.57 6.06 -26.87
C LYS A 340 -16.20 6.74 -26.86
N TRP A 341 -15.45 6.54 -27.92
CA TRP A 341 -14.15 7.17 -28.15
C TRP A 341 -14.31 8.62 -28.60
N ALA A 342 -13.37 9.48 -28.21
CA ALA A 342 -13.35 10.89 -28.65
C ALA A 342 -13.05 11.00 -30.16
N ASN A 343 -12.14 10.16 -30.66
CA ASN A 343 -11.79 10.00 -32.07
C ASN A 343 -11.06 8.65 -32.27
N GLU A 344 -10.82 8.27 -33.54
CA GLU A 344 -10.11 7.02 -33.86
C GLU A 344 -8.64 7.03 -33.44
N ASP A 345 -8.00 8.21 -33.36
CA ASP A 345 -6.61 8.34 -32.92
C ASP A 345 -6.46 7.84 -31.48
N VAL A 346 -7.35 8.26 -30.57
CA VAL A 346 -7.36 7.79 -29.17
C VAL A 346 -7.58 6.28 -29.10
N LYS A 347 -8.52 5.74 -29.88
CA LYS A 347 -8.79 4.31 -29.90
C LYS A 347 -7.57 3.50 -30.39
N SER A 348 -6.86 4.02 -31.39
CA SER A 348 -5.67 3.40 -31.98
C SER A 348 -4.48 3.30 -31.02
N CYS A 349 -4.47 4.11 -29.95
CA CYS A 349 -3.45 4.03 -28.89
C CYS A 349 -3.52 2.71 -28.11
N PHE A 350 -4.64 1.98 -28.17
CA PHE A 350 -4.87 0.81 -27.33
C PHE A 350 -4.76 -0.52 -28.09
N VAL A 351 -4.16 -1.51 -27.43
CA VAL A 351 -4.16 -2.93 -27.84
C VAL A 351 -4.99 -3.70 -26.84
N THR A 352 -6.11 -4.25 -27.29
CA THR A 352 -7.06 -4.94 -26.42
C THR A 352 -6.70 -6.39 -26.15
N VAL A 353 -7.00 -6.81 -24.92
CA VAL A 353 -7.04 -8.20 -24.48
C VAL A 353 -8.34 -8.37 -23.72
N PHE A 354 -9.17 -9.35 -24.09
CA PHE A 354 -10.46 -9.60 -23.45
C PHE A 354 -10.32 -10.57 -22.27
#